data_AF-A0A260ZZ34-F1
#
_entry.id   AF-A0A260ZZ34-F1
#
_cell.length_a   1.000
_cell.length_b   1.000
_cell.length_c   1.000
_cell.angle_alpha   90.00
_cell.angle_beta   90.00
_cell.angle_gamma   90.00
#
_symmetry.space_group_name_H-M   'P 1'
#
loop_
_entity.id
_entity.type
_entity.pdbx_description
1 polymer ?
#
loop_
_entity_poly.entity_id
_entity_poly.type
_entity_poly.pdbx_seq_one_letter_code
_entity_poly.pdbx_strand_id
1 'polypeptide(L)'
;MSRMVSRMCPNACGGRGACYSSTSGPLCVCRDGFFGDSCQYILEATSTVVADATDSTDFWSILLVSLLVLFSLLGCCGAIVWYFRSKNGDRIGGLDEISSKAKVAPKKIKEYLENLV
;
A
#
# COMPACT_ATOMS: atom_id res chain seq x y z
N MET A 1 48.72 10.48 23.06
CA MET A 1 48.20 9.17 23.52
C MET A 1 48.60 8.13 22.49
N SER A 2 49.32 7.08 22.89
CA SER A 2 49.77 6.03 21.97
C SER A 2 48.87 4.81 22.07
N ARG A 3 48.53 4.20 20.93
CA ARG A 3 47.73 2.97 20.89
C ARG A 3 48.60 1.78 21.29
N MET A 4 48.08 0.95 22.21
CA MET A 4 48.74 -0.26 22.72
C MET A 4 48.06 -1.52 22.18
N VAL A 5 48.71 -2.67 22.36
CA VAL A 5 48.11 -3.98 22.07
C VAL A 5 46.96 -4.22 23.04
N SER A 6 45.79 -4.62 22.55
CA SER A 6 44.57 -4.73 23.38
C SER A 6 44.75 -5.62 24.60
N ARG A 7 45.61 -6.65 24.55
CA ARG A 7 45.92 -7.53 25.69
C ARG A 7 46.58 -6.83 26.89
N MET A 8 47.07 -5.60 26.72
CA MET A 8 47.64 -4.78 27.79
C MET A 8 46.57 -4.02 28.61
N CYS A 9 45.33 -3.95 28.10
CA CYS A 9 44.20 -3.38 28.81
C CYS A 9 43.38 -4.48 29.52
N PRO A 10 42.67 -4.16 30.61
CA PRO A 10 41.77 -5.09 31.29
C PRO A 10 40.71 -5.64 30.33
N ASN A 11 40.54 -6.96 30.32
CA ASN A 11 39.64 -7.71 29.43
C ASN A 11 39.78 -7.38 27.93
N ALA A 12 40.94 -6.88 27.49
CA ALA A 12 41.18 -6.43 26.13
C ALA A 12 40.10 -5.50 25.55
N CYS A 13 39.55 -4.60 26.39
CA CYS A 13 38.42 -3.74 26.06
C CYS A 13 37.24 -4.51 25.46
N GLY A 14 37.00 -5.74 25.95
CA GLY A 14 35.90 -6.62 25.52
C GLY A 14 36.01 -7.07 24.06
N GLY A 15 37.15 -6.84 23.40
CA GLY A 15 37.30 -6.99 21.95
C GLY A 15 36.51 -5.95 21.13
N ARG A 16 35.90 -4.97 21.79
CA ARG A 16 34.96 -3.98 21.23
C ARG A 16 35.50 -2.55 21.31
N GLY A 17 36.78 -2.39 21.63
CA GLY A 17 37.45 -1.09 21.75
C GLY A 17 38.95 -1.17 21.45
N ALA A 18 39.61 0.00 21.51
CA ALA A 18 41.05 0.14 21.37
C ALA A 18 41.68 0.56 22.70
N CYS A 19 42.85 -0.01 22.99
CA CYS A 19 43.62 0.26 24.20
C CYS A 19 44.60 1.43 23.95
N TYR A 20 44.59 2.44 24.82
CA TYR A 20 45.47 3.60 24.76
C TYR A 20 46.22 3.81 26.07
N SER A 21 47.45 4.32 25.96
CA SER A 21 48.22 4.76 27.12
C SER A 21 47.82 6.17 27.53
N SER A 22 47.31 6.32 28.75
CA SER A 22 47.01 7.60 29.40
C SER A 22 47.95 7.83 30.60
N THR A 23 48.05 9.07 31.06
CA THR A 23 48.84 9.46 32.24
C THR A 23 48.35 8.81 33.54
N SER A 24 47.09 8.38 33.58
CA SER A 24 46.46 7.67 34.69
C SER A 24 46.48 6.13 34.56
N GLY A 25 47.03 5.58 33.48
CA GLY A 25 47.06 4.14 33.20
C GLY A 25 46.49 3.76 31.83
N PRO A 26 46.32 2.45 31.55
CA PRO A 26 45.72 1.97 30.31
C PRO A 26 44.22 2.31 30.26
N LEU A 27 43.80 3.03 29.21
CA LEU A 27 42.43 3.45 28.99
C LEU A 27 41.83 2.73 27.79
N CYS A 28 40.63 2.17 27.95
CA CYS A 28 39.84 1.60 26.85
C CYS A 28 38.97 2.68 26.21
N VAL A 29 39.12 2.87 24.90
CA VAL A 29 38.20 3.68 24.09
C VAL A 29 37.30 2.73 23.33
N CYS A 30 36.01 2.75 23.67
CA CYS A 30 35.01 1.86 23.10
C CYS A 30 34.57 2.32 21.71
N ARG A 31 34.20 1.35 20.87
CA ARG A 31 33.53 1.63 19.59
C ARG A 31 32.12 2.15 19.86
N ASP A 32 31.57 2.91 18.91
CA ASP A 32 30.20 3.41 18.99
C ASP A 32 29.22 2.28 19.31
N GLY A 33 28.28 2.55 20.23
CA GLY A 33 27.36 1.53 20.71
C GLY A 33 27.89 0.67 21.86
N PHE A 34 29.08 0.96 22.42
CA PHE A 34 29.62 0.25 23.58
C PHE A 34 30.16 1.20 24.65
N PHE A 35 30.00 0.84 25.93
CA PHE A 35 30.46 1.62 27.07
C PHE A 35 30.88 0.76 28.27
N GLY A 36 31.39 1.43 29.31
CA GLY A 36 31.97 0.82 30.51
C GLY A 36 33.49 0.71 30.43
N ASP A 37 34.13 0.41 31.57
CA ASP A 37 35.60 0.41 31.72
C ASP A 37 36.32 -0.56 30.77
N SER A 38 35.63 -1.63 30.36
CA SER A 38 36.13 -2.61 29.40
C SER A 38 35.22 -2.79 28.18
N CYS A 39 34.38 -1.80 27.86
CA CYS A 39 33.42 -1.87 26.73
C CYS A 39 32.48 -3.08 26.82
N GLN A 40 32.12 -3.44 28.05
CA GLN A 40 31.30 -4.61 28.37
C GLN A 40 29.81 -4.37 28.14
N TYR A 41 29.37 -3.11 28.18
CA TYR A 41 27.98 -2.76 28.00
C TYR A 41 27.75 -2.32 26.56
N ILE A 42 26.59 -2.70 26.02
CA ILE A 42 26.12 -2.24 24.73
C ILE A 42 25.23 -1.05 25.00
N LEU A 43 25.56 0.11 24.44
CA LEU A 43 24.56 1.13 24.22
C LEU A 43 23.64 0.55 23.15
N GLU A 44 22.55 -0.06 23.60
CA GLU A 44 21.34 -0.07 22.80
C GLU A 44 20.96 1.40 22.57
N ALA A 45 21.60 2.02 21.59
CA ALA A 45 20.98 3.05 20.79
C ALA A 45 19.88 2.36 19.99
N THR A 46 18.87 1.90 20.72
CA THR A 46 17.56 1.53 20.27
C THR A 46 16.88 2.85 19.89
N SER A 47 17.43 3.50 18.85
CA SER A 47 16.64 3.91 17.71
C SER A 47 16.59 2.73 16.73
N THR A 48 16.39 1.54 17.26
CA THR A 48 15.40 0.67 16.67
C THR A 48 14.12 1.51 16.81
N VAL A 49 13.57 2.05 15.74
CA VAL A 49 12.55 1.31 15.02
C VAL A 49 12.65 -0.19 15.28
N VAL A 50 12.40 -0.59 16.54
CA VAL A 50 11.70 -1.83 16.73
C VAL A 50 10.42 -1.49 16.00
N ALA A 51 10.18 -2.15 14.87
CA ALA A 51 8.82 -2.47 14.50
C ALA A 51 8.30 -3.34 15.65
N ASP A 52 8.06 -2.68 16.79
CA ASP A 52 7.50 -3.26 17.98
C ASP A 52 6.04 -3.41 17.65
N ALA A 53 5.53 -4.62 17.89
CA ALA A 53 4.22 -5.06 17.49
C ALA A 53 3.14 -4.10 18.04
N THR A 54 2.82 -3.05 17.29
CA THR A 54 1.62 -2.24 17.48
C THR A 54 0.52 -2.86 16.63
N ASP A 55 0.30 -4.16 16.85
CA ASP A 55 -0.50 -5.09 16.02
C ASP A 55 -2.02 -4.91 16.20
N SER A 56 -2.51 -3.69 16.43
CA SER A 56 -3.96 -3.46 16.61
C SER A 56 -4.50 -2.10 16.17
N THR A 57 -3.67 -1.17 15.70
CA THR A 57 -4.17 0.14 15.21
C THR A 57 -3.83 0.42 13.74
N ASP A 58 -2.80 -0.22 13.17
CA ASP A 58 -2.44 -0.03 11.75
C ASP A 58 -3.25 -0.90 10.78
N PHE A 59 -3.69 -2.10 11.19
CA PHE A 59 -4.54 -2.95 10.35
C PHE A 59 -5.90 -2.31 10.06
N TRP A 60 -6.51 -1.63 11.03
CA TRP A 60 -7.79 -0.96 10.82
C TRP A 60 -7.64 0.20 9.83
N SER A 61 -6.53 0.93 9.87
CA SER A 61 -6.22 1.97 8.89
C SER A 61 -6.09 1.39 7.48
N ILE A 62 -5.35 0.28 7.32
CA ILE A 62 -5.20 -0.41 6.03
C ILE A 62 -6.54 -0.96 5.54
N LEU A 63 -7.33 -1.58 6.43
CA LEU A 63 -8.66 -2.10 6.11
C LEU A 63 -9.64 -0.99 5.74
N LEU A 64 -9.62 0.15 6.44
CA LEU A 64 -10.45 1.31 6.13
C LEU A 64 -10.11 1.89 4.76
N VAL A 65 -8.82 2.09 4.47
CA VAL A 65 -8.37 2.58 3.16
C VAL A 65 -8.73 1.60 2.05
N SER A 66 -8.48 0.30 2.24
CA SER A 66 -8.82 -0.75 1.29
C SER A 66 -10.33 -0.80 1.00
N LEU A 67 -11.16 -0.73 2.05
CA LEU A 67 -12.61 -0.70 1.94
C LEU A 67 -13.08 0.56 1.20
N LEU A 68 -12.59 1.76 1.52
CA LEU A 68 -12.95 2.99 0.83
C LEU A 68 -12.60 2.95 -0.67
N VAL A 69 -11.45 2.37 -1.03
CA VAL A 69 -11.05 2.18 -2.43
C VAL A 69 -11.99 1.20 -3.12
N LEU A 70 -12.32 0.07 -2.50
CA LEU A 70 -13.26 -0.91 -3.04
C LEU A 70 -14.66 -0.32 -3.25
N PHE A 71 -15.19 0.43 -2.28
CA PHE A 71 -16.48 1.11 -2.43
C PHE A 71 -16.46 2.16 -3.54
N SER A 72 -15.36 2.91 -3.65
CA SER A 72 -15.19 3.87 -4.76
C SER A 72 -15.17 3.17 -6.10
N LEU A 73 -14.45 2.05 -6.23
CA LEU A 73 -14.41 1.25 -7.46
C LEU A 73 -15.77 0.61 -7.78
N LEU A 74 -16.46 0.04 -6.80
CA LEU A 74 -17.81 -0.52 -6.98
C LEU A 74 -18.82 0.56 -7.37
N GLY A 75 -18.72 1.75 -6.77
CA GLY A 75 -19.52 2.92 -7.14
C GLY A 75 -19.25 3.39 -8.56
N CYS A 76 -17.98 3.51 -8.94
CA CYS A 76 -17.58 3.84 -10.30
C CYS A 76 -18.05 2.79 -11.31
N CYS A 77 -17.86 1.50 -11.02
CA CYS A 77 -18.35 0.39 -11.85
C CYS A 77 -19.87 0.44 -11.99
N GLY A 78 -20.60 0.66 -10.90
CA GLY A 78 -22.05 0.83 -10.90
C GLY A 78 -22.50 2.01 -11.75
N ALA A 79 -21.85 3.16 -11.61
CA ALA A 79 -22.13 4.35 -12.41
C ALA A 79 -21.83 4.13 -13.90
N ILE A 80 -20.74 3.45 -14.24
CA ILE A 80 -20.39 3.07 -15.62
C ILE A 80 -21.46 2.13 -16.19
N VAL A 81 -21.83 1.08 -15.45
CA VAL A 81 -22.88 0.13 -15.89
C VAL A 81 -24.22 0.83 -16.04
N TRP A 82 -24.60 1.71 -15.11
CA TRP A 82 -25.82 2.48 -15.20
C TRP A 82 -25.80 3.43 -16.39
N TYR A 83 -24.68 4.12 -16.63
CA TYR A 83 -24.51 4.99 -17.79
C TYR A 83 -24.63 4.23 -19.11
N PHE A 84 -23.98 3.07 -19.23
CA PHE A 84 -24.11 2.21 -20.40
C PHE A 84 -25.53 1.65 -20.56
N ARG A 85 -26.17 1.24 -19.47
CA ARG A 85 -27.53 0.73 -19.47
C ARG A 85 -28.54 1.82 -19.84
N SER A 86 -28.32 3.06 -19.37
CA SER A 86 -29.10 4.24 -19.74
C SER A 86 -28.96 4.50 -21.25
N LYS A 87 -27.73 4.54 -21.76
CA LYS A 87 -27.47 4.78 -23.19
C LYS A 87 -28.00 3.66 -24.09
N ASN A 88 -27.96 2.42 -23.62
CA ASN A 88 -28.56 1.29 -24.34
C ASN A 88 -30.09 1.28 -24.23
N GLY A 89 -30.66 1.80 -23.14
CA GLY A 89 -32.10 2.01 -23.00
C GLY A 89 -32.66 2.92 -24.09
N ASP A 90 -31.98 4.03 -24.39
CA ASP A 90 -32.36 4.93 -25.50
C ASP A 90 -32.31 4.22 -26.87
N ARG A 91 -31.34 3.32 -27.07
CA ARG A 91 -31.22 2.53 -28.31
C ARG A 91 -32.30 1.45 -28.44
N ILE A 92 -32.72 0.87 -27.32
CA ILE A 92 -33.81 -0.12 -27.29
C ILE A 92 -35.15 0.59 -27.55
N GLY A 93 -35.35 1.79 -26.99
CA GLY A 93 -36.50 2.68 -27.24
C GLY A 93 -36.71 3.05 -28.72
N GLY A 94 -35.62 3.30 -29.44
CA GLY A 94 -35.70 3.60 -30.87
C GLY A 94 -36.10 2.40 -31.74
N LEU A 95 -35.79 1.18 -31.30
CA LEU A 95 -36.06 -0.04 -32.08
C LEU A 95 -37.53 -0.47 -31.98
N ASP A 96 -38.20 -0.23 -30.85
CA ASP A 96 -39.65 -0.45 -30.75
C ASP A 96 -40.46 0.54 -31.59
N GLU A 97 -40.02 1.80 -31.70
CA GLU A 97 -40.66 2.76 -32.60
C GLU A 97 -40.56 2.30 -34.06
N ILE A 98 -39.37 1.86 -34.51
CA ILE A 98 -39.16 1.36 -35.88
C ILE A 98 -39.94 0.07 -36.13
N SER A 99 -39.98 -0.86 -35.17
CA SER A 99 -40.74 -2.11 -35.25
C SER A 99 -42.25 -1.85 -35.38
N SER A 100 -42.77 -0.84 -34.67
CA SER A 100 -44.18 -0.46 -34.76
C SER A 100 -44.55 0.07 -36.15
N LYS A 101 -43.69 0.92 -36.76
CA LYS A 101 -43.92 1.44 -38.12
C LYS A 101 -43.77 0.36 -39.19
N ALA A 102 -42.84 -0.58 -39.01
CA ALA A 102 -42.63 -1.70 -39.93
C ALA A 102 -43.86 -2.63 -40.03
N LYS A 103 -44.62 -2.83 -38.94
CA LYS A 103 -45.83 -3.68 -38.94
C LYS A 103 -47.04 -3.05 -39.63
N VAL A 104 -47.12 -1.72 -39.72
CA VAL A 104 -48.28 -1.01 -40.30
C VAL A 104 -48.20 -0.92 -41.82
N ALA A 105 -46.98 -0.78 -42.38
CA ALA A 105 -46.75 -0.66 -43.82
C ALA A 105 -47.34 -1.82 -44.68
N PRO A 106 -47.16 -3.11 -44.36
CA PRO A 106 -47.68 -4.20 -45.19
C PRO A 106 -49.21 -4.28 -45.22
N LYS A 107 -49.90 -3.81 -44.16
CA LYS A 107 -51.36 -3.86 -44.06
C LYS A 107 -52.02 -2.90 -45.04
N LYS A 108 -51.46 -1.69 -45.18
CA LYS A 108 -51.92 -0.68 -46.16
C LYS A 108 -51.74 -1.15 -47.61
N ILE A 109 -50.62 -1.81 -47.90
CA ILE A 109 -50.34 -2.30 -49.27
C ILE A 109 -51.36 -3.38 -49.68
N LYS A 110 -51.71 -4.28 -48.76
CA LYS A 110 -52.73 -5.30 -49.00
C LYS A 110 -54.11 -4.68 -49.32
N GLU A 111 -54.52 -3.67 -48.55
CA GLU A 111 -55.80 -2.97 -48.75
C GLU A 111 -55.87 -2.23 -50.10
N TYR A 112 -54.76 -1.63 -50.55
CA TYR A 112 -54.70 -1.02 -51.88
C TYR A 112 -54.81 -2.06 -53.01
N LEU A 113 -54.20 -3.24 -52.84
CA LEU A 113 -54.27 -4.31 -53.84
C LEU A 113 -55.67 -4.94 -53.92
N GLU A 114 -56.35 -5.12 -52.80
CA GLU A 114 -57.73 -5.65 -52.77
C GLU A 114 -58.75 -4.66 -53.36
N ASN A 115 -58.48 -3.35 -53.33
CA ASN A 115 -59.33 -2.33 -53.97
C ASN A 115 -59.02 -2.10 -55.47
N LEU A 116 -57.96 -2.71 -56.01
CA LEU A 116 -57.57 -2.57 -57.42
C LEU A 116 -58.06 -3.71 -58.31
N VAL A 117 -58.57 -4.80 -57.73
CA VAL A 117 -59.16 -5.98 -58.41
C VAL A 117 -60.67 -5.93 -58.26
#